data_AF-A0A2H1EH57-F1
#
_entry.id   AF-A0A2H1EH57-F1
#
_cell.length_a   1.000
_cell.length_b   1.000
_cell.length_c   1.000
_cell.angle_alpha   90.00
_cell.angle_beta   90.00
_cell.angle_gamma   90.00
#
_symmetry.space_group_name_H-M   'P 1'
#
loop_
_entity.id
_entity.type
_entity.pdbx_description
1 polymer ?
#
loop_
_entity_poly.entity_id
_entity_poly.type
_entity_poly.pdbx_seq_one_letter_code
_entity_poly.pdbx_strand_id
1 'polypeptide(L)' 'MSNQTLSELVKTADKITVDEIKGKKVTLKISWFDLKGVRKSKKFLLNEKDKIEF' A
#
# COMPACT_ATOMS: atom_id res chain seq x y z
N MET A 1 12.28 -4.20 13.10
CA MET A 1 11.70 -3.86 11.79
C MET A 1 10.33 -3.26 12.03
N SER A 2 10.11 -1.97 11.75
CA SER A 2 8.79 -1.36 11.93
C SER A 2 7.80 -1.95 10.94
N ASN A 3 6.76 -2.62 11.46
CA ASN A 3 5.61 -3.04 10.68
C ASN A 3 4.75 -1.81 10.36
N GLN A 4 5.17 -1.01 9.38
CA GLN A 4 4.35 0.08 8.87
C GLN A 4 3.06 -0.51 8.28
N THR A 5 1.95 -0.06 8.83
CA THR A 5 0.59 -0.45 8.46
C THR A 5 0.20 0.20 7.12
N LEU A 6 -0.80 -0.37 6.46
CA LEU A 6 -1.30 0.16 5.19
C LEU A 6 -1.68 1.65 5.30
N SER A 7 -2.42 2.03 6.35
CA SER A 7 -2.89 3.39 6.56
C SER A 7 -1.75 4.41 6.72
N GLU A 8 -0.66 4.04 7.38
CA GLU A 8 0.52 4.92 7.52
C GLU A 8 1.23 5.13 6.19
N LEU A 9 1.32 4.07 5.37
CA LEU A 9 1.96 4.16 4.06
C LEU A 9 1.11 4.91 3.05
N VAL A 10 -0.21 4.85 3.13
CA VAL A 10 -1.10 5.66 2.29
C VAL A 10 -0.85 7.15 2.52
N LYS A 11 -0.65 7.59 3.76
CA LYS A 11 -0.37 9.00 4.11
C LYS A 11 0.95 9.53 3.56
N THR A 12 1.91 8.64 3.32
CA THR A 12 3.25 8.98 2.81
C THR A 12 3.48 8.51 1.38
N ALA A 13 2.44 7.98 0.73
CA ALA A 13 2.53 7.42 -0.61
C ALA A 13 2.81 8.51 -1.63
N ASP A 14 3.83 8.29 -2.44
CA ASP A 14 4.06 9.02 -3.69
C ASP A 14 3.10 8.50 -4.77
N LYS A 15 2.92 7.17 -4.83
CA LYS A 15 2.08 6.52 -5.83
C LYS A 15 1.41 5.27 -5.28
N ILE A 16 0.11 5.15 -5.52
CA ILE A 16 -0.67 3.94 -5.24
C ILE A 16 -1.18 3.39 -6.58
N THR A 17 -0.93 2.11 -6.83
CA THR A 17 -1.40 1.42 -8.04
C THR A 17 -2.11 0.13 -7.68
N VAL A 18 -3.16 -0.20 -8.42
CA VAL A 18 -3.71 -1.55 -8.42
C VAL A 18 -2.79 -2.43 -9.28
N ASP A 19 -2.16 -3.41 -8.64
CA ASP A 19 -1.20 -4.32 -9.29
C ASP A 19 -1.93 -5.53 -9.90
N GLU A 20 -2.96 -6.04 -9.21
CA GLU A 20 -3.75 -7.18 -9.67
C GLU A 20 -5.17 -7.14 -9.09
N ILE A 21 -6.16 -7.57 -9.88
CA ILE A 21 -7.52 -7.84 -9.43
C ILE A 21 -7.84 -9.31 -9.74
N LYS A 22 -8.12 -10.10 -8.71
CA LYS A 22 -8.53 -11.51 -8.83
C LYS A 22 -9.82 -11.75 -8.08
N GLY A 23 -10.93 -11.75 -8.81
CA GLY A 23 -12.27 -11.84 -8.23
C GLY A 23 -12.50 -10.72 -7.21
N LYS A 24 -12.75 -11.08 -5.95
CA LYS A 24 -13.00 -10.17 -4.83
C LYS A 24 -11.74 -9.72 -4.08
N LYS A 25 -10.55 -10.06 -4.60
CA LYS A 25 -9.26 -9.71 -4.01
C LYS A 25 -8.55 -8.70 -4.89
N VAL A 26 -7.99 -7.67 -4.26
CA VAL A 26 -7.24 -6.60 -4.94
C VAL A 26 -5.85 -6.51 -4.32
N THR A 27 -4.81 -6.55 -5.15
CA THR A 27 -3.44 -6.28 -4.69
C THR A 27 -3.12 -4.82 -4.98
N LEU A 28 -2.94 -4.01 -3.94
CA LEU A 28 -2.41 -2.66 -4.07
C LEU A 28 -0.89 -2.67 -3.94
N LYS A 29 -0.22 -1.90 -4.78
CA LYS A 29 1.20 -1.57 -4.62
C LYS A 29 1.30 -0.10 -4.26
N ILE A 30 1.86 0.17 -3.09
CA ILE A 30 2.16 1.52 -2.62
C ILE A 30 3.65 1.75 -2.79
N SER A 31 4.01 2.89 -3.37
CA SER A 31 5.38 3.36 -3.53
C SER A 31 5.56 4.70 -2.84
N TRP A 32 6.68 4.89 -2.17
CA TRP A 32 7.02 6.12 -1.44
C TRP A 32 8.53 6.32 -1.43
N PHE A 33 8.97 7.52 -1.05
CA PHE A 33 10.39 7.79 -0.79
C PHE A 33 10.64 7.72 0.72
N ASP A 34 11.71 7.03 1.13
CA ASP A 34 12.15 7.11 2.52
C ASP A 34 12.85 8.45 2.80
N LEU A 35 13.21 8.69 4.07
CA LEU A 35 13.88 9.93 4.49
C LEU A 35 15.25 10.15 3.82
N LYS A 36 15.82 9.13 3.17
CA LYS A 36 17.07 9.21 2.42
C LYS A 36 16.83 9.43 0.93
N GLY A 37 15.58 9.64 0.51
CA GLY A 37 15.20 9.81 -0.90
C GLY A 37 15.24 8.50 -1.70
N VAL A 38 15.29 7.33 -1.04
CA VAL A 38 15.28 6.05 -1.74
C VAL A 38 13.84 5.61 -1.99
N ARG A 39 13.53 5.25 -3.23
CA ARG A 39 12.21 4.74 -3.59
C ARG A 39 11.99 3.35 -2.99
N LYS A 40 10.95 3.22 -2.17
CA LYS A 40 10.46 1.98 -1.59
C LYS A 40 9.11 1.63 -2.18
N SER A 41 8.75 0.35 -2.15
CA SER A 41 7.41 -0.08 -2.47
C SER A 41 7.01 -1.31 -1.66
N LYS A 42 5.72 -1.45 -1.38
CA LYS A 42 5.14 -2.59 -0.64
C LYS A 42 3.79 -2.94 -1.23
N LYS A 43 3.52 -4.24 -1.33
CA LYS A 43 2.26 -4.78 -1.82
C LYS A 43 1.35 -5.15 -0.65
N PHE A 44 0.06 -4.90 -0.82
CA PHE A 44 -0.99 -5.16 0.13
C PHE A 44 -2.10 -5.93 -0.58
N LEU A 45 -2.39 -7.13 -0.07
CA LEU A 45 -3.55 -7.89 -0.52
C LEU A 45 -4.76 -7.44 0.31
N LEU A 46 -5.75 -6.88 -0.38
CA LEU A 46 -7.03 -6.47 0.19
C LEU A 46 -8.11 -7.47 -0.18
N ASN A 47 -8.97 -7.77 0.78
CA ASN A 47 -10.20 -8.51 0.60
C ASN A 47 -11.41 -7.61 0.91
N GLU A 48 -12.63 -8.04 0.56
CA GLU A 48 -13.86 -7.28 0.81
C GLU A 48 -14.10 -6.88 2.28
N LYS A 49 -13.46 -7.56 3.24
CA LYS A 49 -13.57 -7.25 4.68
C LYS A 49 -12.61 -6.15 5.14
N ASP A 50 -11.60 -5.82 4.34
CA ASP A 50 -10.61 -4.80 4.67
C ASP A 50 -11.19 -3.42 4.34
N LYS A 51 -11.84 -2.79 5.32
CA LYS A 51 -12.24 -1.38 5.23
C LYS A 51 -11.01 -0.50 5.38
N ILE A 52 -10.76 0.33 4.37
CA ILE A 52 -9.79 1.43 4.46
C ILE A 52 -10.60 2.71 4.66
N GLU A 53 -10.58 3.24 5.88
CA GLU A 53 -11.19 4.52 6.24
C GLU A 53 -10.11 5.61 6.21
N PHE A 54 -10.43 6.78 5.65
CA PHE A 54 -9.52 7.91 5.38
C PHE A 54 -9.63 9.00 6.44
#